data_AF-A0A971ADH2-F1
#
_entry.id   AF-A0A971ADH2-F1
#
_cell.length_a   1.000
_cell.length_b   1.000
_cell.length_c   1.000
_cell.angle_alpha   90.00
_cell.angle_beta   90.00
_cell.angle_gamma   90.00
#
_symmetry.space_group_name_H-M   'P 1'
#
loop_
_entity.id
_entity.type
_entity.pdbx_description
1 polymer ?
#
loop_
_entity_poly.entity_id
_entity_poly.type
_entity_poly.pdbx_seq_one_letter_code
_entity_poly.pdbx_strand_id
1 'polypeptide(L)' 'MSTRRMFTIGGMAIVIMLILEIAFVHPHVYFWWHGFNGFDFLLGLLGSLLLLGLAKGPINWLVQREEDYYERGEDKP' A
#
# COMPACT_ATOMS: atom_id res chain seq x y z
N MET A 1 19.53 -0.38 -5.44
CA MET A 1 18.87 0.08 -6.68
C MET A 1 18.98 1.59 -6.74
N SER A 2 19.45 2.20 -7.84
CA SER A 2 19.56 3.67 -7.91
C SER A 2 18.17 4.31 -7.81
N THR A 3 18.01 5.36 -7.01
CA THR A 3 16.76 6.12 -6.85
C THR A 3 16.15 6.50 -8.19
N ARG A 4 16.98 6.91 -9.16
CA ARG A 4 16.53 7.21 -10.53
C ARG A 4 15.84 6.01 -11.20
N ARG A 5 16.44 4.81 -11.12
CA ARG A 5 15.85 3.59 -11.69
C ARG A 5 14.55 3.21 -11.01
N MET A 6 14.45 3.43 -9.69
CA MET A 6 13.22 3.19 -8.94
C MET A 6 12.08 4.10 -9.42
N PHE A 7 12.34 5.39 -9.58
CA PHE A 7 11.34 6.32 -10.12
C PHE A 7 10.96 5.99 -11.57
N THR A 8 11.91 5.60 -12.41
CA THR A 8 11.62 5.19 -13.80
C THR A 8 10.72 3.97 -13.85
N ILE A 9 11.01 2.93 -13.05
CA ILE A 9 10.22 1.70 -13.02
C ILE A 9 8.83 1.97 -12.43
N GLY A 10 8.75 2.74 -11.35
CA GLY A 10 7.48 3.15 -10.75
C GLY A 10 6.61 3.95 -11.72
N GLY A 11 7.19 4.95 -12.39
CA GLY A 11 6.47 5.74 -13.39
C GLY A 11 5.98 4.90 -14.57
N MET A 12 6.81 3.97 -15.05
CA MET A 12 6.41 3.07 -16.15
C MET A 12 5.28 2.13 -15.74
N ALA A 13 5.29 1.62 -14.50
CA ALA A 13 4.20 0.79 -13.97
C ALA A 13 2.87 1.59 -13.89
N ILE A 14 2.90 2.85 -13.49
CA ILE A 14 1.71 3.73 -13.45
C ILE A 14 1.12 3.89 -14.85
N VAL A 15 1.96 4.20 -15.85
CA VAL A 15 1.51 4.38 -17.24
C VAL A 15 0.88 3.10 -17.79
N ILE A 16 1.48 1.95 -17.52
CA ILE A 16 0.92 0.65 -17.94
C ILE A 16 -0.45 0.41 -17.29
N MET A 17 -0.58 0.67 -15.99
CA MET A 17 -1.86 0.48 -15.28
C MET A 17 -2.96 1.39 -15.85
N LEU A 18 -2.66 2.64 -16.17
CA LEU A 18 -3.62 3.55 -16.80
C LEU A 18 -4.05 3.07 -18.19
N ILE A 19 -3.12 2.54 -18.99
CA ILE A 19 -3.45 1.97 -20.31
C ILE A 19 -4.37 0.76 -20.16
N LEU A 20 -4.08 -0.12 -19.19
CA LEU A 20 -4.93 -1.28 -18.92
C LEU A 20 -6.33 -0.87 -18.45
N GLU A 21 -6.43 0.16 -17.62
CA GLU A 21 -7.71 0.68 -17.15
C GLU A 21 -8.54 1.19 -18.33
N ILE A 22 -7.97 2.04 -19.18
CA ILE A 22 -8.67 2.57 -20.36
C ILE A 22 -9.06 1.47 -21.35
N ALA A 23 -8.19 0.46 -21.54
CA ALA A 23 -8.41 -0.59 -22.54
C ALA A 23 -9.44 -1.64 -22.10
N PHE A 24 -9.56 -1.93 -20.81
CA PHE A 24 -10.34 -3.06 -20.31
C PHE A 24 -11.50 -2.68 -19.39
N VAL A 25 -11.43 -1.56 -18.67
CA VAL A 25 -12.49 -1.18 -17.72
C VAL A 25 -13.70 -0.64 -18.48
N HIS A 26 -14.79 -1.39 -18.39
CA HIS A 26 -16.11 -0.92 -18.80
C HIS A 26 -16.74 -0.21 -17.59
N PRO A 27 -17.06 1.09 -17.66
CA PRO A 27 -17.55 1.83 -16.53
C PRO A 27 -18.95 1.34 -16.11
N HIS A 28 -19.02 0.49 -15.09
CA HIS A 28 -20.25 0.17 -14.38
C HIS A 28 -20.47 1.24 -13.30
N VAL A 29 -20.83 2.45 -13.74
CA VAL A 29 -20.92 3.64 -12.88
C VAL A 29 -22.13 3.54 -11.95
N TYR A 30 -21.95 2.96 -10.76
CA TYR A 30 -22.94 3.05 -9.67
C TYR A 30 -22.85 4.40 -8.93
N PHE A 31 -21.63 4.95 -8.83
CA PHE A 31 -21.34 6.24 -8.20
C PHE A 31 -20.51 7.11 -9.14
N TRP A 32 -20.74 8.44 -9.11
CA TRP A 32 -20.12 9.38 -10.05
C TRP A 32 -18.58 9.35 -10.06
N TRP A 33 -17.93 9.03 -8.93
CA TRP A 33 -16.48 8.93 -8.85
C TRP A 33 -15.88 7.68 -9.52
N HIS A 34 -16.66 6.60 -9.73
CA HIS A 34 -16.22 5.44 -10.51
C HIS A 34 -16.21 5.72 -12.03
N GLY A 35 -16.72 6.87 -12.46
CA GLY A 35 -16.62 7.31 -13.85
C GLY A 35 -15.26 7.93 -14.22
N PHE A 36 -14.40 8.20 -13.23
CA PHE A 36 -13.06 8.75 -13.51
C PHE A 36 -12.09 7.63 -13.88
N ASN A 37 -11.56 7.69 -15.10
CA ASN A 37 -10.41 6.87 -15.51
C ASN A 37 -9.23 7.18 -14.58
N GLY A 38 -8.70 6.16 -13.92
CA GLY A 38 -7.64 6.24 -12.92
C GLY A 38 -8.12 6.05 -11.49
N PHE A 39 -9.43 6.02 -11.23
CA PHE A 39 -9.96 5.94 -9.86
C PHE A 39 -9.60 4.62 -9.18
N ASP A 40 -9.81 3.48 -9.86
CA ASP A 40 -9.52 2.17 -9.29
C ASP A 40 -8.03 1.99 -9.02
N PHE A 41 -7.19 2.47 -9.96
CA PHE A 41 -5.75 2.51 -9.78
C PHE A 41 -5.34 3.37 -8.57
N LEU A 42 -5.87 4.59 -8.46
CA LEU A 42 -5.57 5.50 -7.35
C LEU A 42 -6.04 4.92 -6.01
N LEU A 43 -7.23 4.33 -5.98
CA LEU A 43 -7.78 3.69 -4.79
C LEU A 43 -6.91 2.51 -4.35
N GLY A 44 -6.47 1.67 -5.28
CA GLY A 44 -5.55 0.55 -5.00
C GLY A 44 -4.20 1.05 -4.48
N LEU A 45 -3.63 2.08 -5.10
CA LEU A 45 -2.35 2.67 -4.69
C LEU A 45 -2.46 3.29 -3.28
N LEU A 46 -3.43 4.18 -3.06
CA LEU A 46 -3.65 4.82 -1.78
C LEU A 46 -4.03 3.83 -0.69
N GLY A 47 -4.85 2.83 -1.02
CA GLY A 47 -5.20 1.73 -0.11
C GLY A 47 -3.97 0.94 0.32
N SER A 48 -3.06 0.62 -0.61
CA SER A 48 -1.82 -0.08 -0.27
C SER A 48 -0.89 0.76 0.61
N LEU A 49 -0.78 2.07 0.35
CA LEU A 49 0.00 3.00 1.17
C LEU A 49 -0.60 3.16 2.57
N LEU A 50 -1.93 3.22 2.67
CA LEU A 50 -2.65 3.26 3.94
C LEU A 50 -2.39 1.99 4.75
N LEU A 51 -2.53 0.81 4.14
CA LEU A 51 -2.26 -0.47 4.79
C LEU A 51 -0.81 -0.56 5.26
N LEU A 52 0.16 -0.12 4.44
CA LEU A 52 1.56 -0.10 4.82
C LEU A 52 1.83 0.85 6.00
N GLY A 53 1.19 2.02 6.00
CA GLY A 53 1.27 2.97 7.10
C GLY A 53 0.67 2.42 8.39
N LEU A 54 -0.50 1.78 8.30
CA LEU A 54 -1.15 1.13 9.44
C LEU A 54 -0.30 -0.03 9.99
N ALA A 55 0.26 -0.85 9.11
CA ALA A 55 1.12 -1.97 9.47
C ALA A 55 2.36 -1.52 10.24
N LYS A 56 3.01 -0.42 9.81
CA LYS A 56 4.21 0.11 10.46
C LYS A 56 3.93 0.99 11.69
N GLY A 57 2.74 1.58 11.78
CA GLY A 57 2.37 2.49 12.86
C GLY A 57 1.58 1.77 13.96
N PRO A 58 0.26 1.99 14.03
CA PRO A 58 -0.58 1.53 15.14
C PRO A 58 -0.60 0.01 15.30
N ILE A 59 -0.59 -0.76 14.20
CA ILE A 59 -0.59 -2.22 14.28
C ILE A 59 0.74 -2.71 14.87
N ASN A 60 1.86 -2.12 14.43
CA ASN A 60 3.17 -2.47 14.97
C ASN A 60 3.25 -2.19 16.48
N TRP A 61 2.78 -1.02 16.92
CA TRP A 61 2.73 -0.67 18.35
C TRP A 61 1.80 -1.58 19.15
N LEU A 62 0.66 -1.99 18.59
CA LEU A 62 -0.31 -2.85 19.28
C LEU A 62 0.17 -4.31 19.38
N VAL A 63 0.89 -4.80 18.37
CA VAL A 63 1.25 -6.22 18.24
C VAL A 63 2.67 -6.51 18.72
N GLN A 64 3.62 -5.60 18.56
CA GLN A 64 4.98 -5.80 19.08
C GLN A 64 4.98 -5.75 20.60
N ARG A 65 5.44 -6.85 21.20
CA ARG A 65 5.81 -6.88 22.62
C ARG A 65 7.15 -6.18 22.80
N GLU A 66 7.36 -5.65 24.00
CA GLU A 66 8.68 -5.13 24.41
C GLU A 66 9.74 -6.21 24.23
N GLU A 67 10.94 -5.80 23.79
CA GLU A 67 12.04 -6.72 23.43
C GLU A 67 12.41 -7.65 24.61
N ASP A 68 12.29 -7.15 25.84
CA ASP A 68 12.64 -7.86 27.08
C ASP A 68 11.52 -8.79 27.60
N TYR A 69 10.38 -8.90 26.89
CA TYR A 69 9.20 -9.62 27.38
C TYR A 69 9.49 -11.10 27.70
N TYR A 70 10.41 -11.74 26.97
CA TYR A 70 10.78 -13.14 27.21
C TYR A 70 12.05 -13.31 28.05
N GLU A 71 12.88 -12.29 28.16
CA GLU A 71 14.10 -12.32 28.99
C GLU A 71 13.78 -12.22 30.49
N ARG A 72 12.63 -11.64 30.85
CA ARG A 72 12.17 -11.49 32.24
C ARG A 72 11.90 -12.82 32.98
N GLY A 73 11.96 -13.95 32.29
CA GLY A 73 11.76 -15.29 32.87
C GLY A 73 13.03 -15.96 33.40
N GLU A 74 14.22 -15.53 32.98
CA GLU A 74 15.48 -16.23 33.28
C GLU A 74 16.21 -15.68 34.52
N ASP A 75 15.86 -14.47 34.97
CA ASP A 75 16.39 -13.85 36.19
C ASP A 75 15.41 -13.98 37.37
N LYS A 76 15.11 -15.23 37.79
CA LYS A 76 14.55 -15.48 39.12
C LYS A 76 15.67 -16.01 40.03
N PRO A 77 15.98 -15.34 41.17
CA PRO A 77 16.87 -15.90 42.18
C PRO A 77 16.25 -17.15 42.85
#